data_AF-A0A8X7WWG5-F1
#
_entry.id   AF-A0A8X7WWG5-F1
#
_cell.length_a   1.000
_cell.length_b   1.000
_cell.length_c   1.000
_cell.angle_alpha   90.00
_cell.angle_beta   90.00
_cell.angle_gamma   90.00
#
_symmetry.space_group_name_H-M   'P 1'
#
loop_
_entity.id
_entity.type
_entity.pdbx_description
1 polymer ?
#
loop_
_entity_poly.entity_id
_entity_poly.type
_entity_poly.pdbx_seq_one_letter_code
_entity_poly.pdbx_strand_id
1 'polypeptide(L)'
;MYSFQKNTISIFAGCDDCGQYHDSECPDLGPVVKVKDSFVLSRARSSLPDSLEIKKISHEVEGVFVLTQLVKRTQFGPFEAKRVAKLEKEMTFSLKIFQKDGLVVSFDTSNEDDCNWMMLVRPATDYKHQNLTAYQQDNDIYFTTSQVRTQPAIFCLQYGQ
;
A
#
# COMPACT_ATOMS: atom_id res chain seq x y z
N MET A 1 24.51 18.56 55.02
CA MET A 1 23.44 18.27 54.03
C MET A 1 23.98 18.67 52.67
N TYR A 2 24.04 17.72 51.74
CA TYR A 2 24.41 17.98 50.36
C TYR A 2 23.35 18.85 49.67
N SER A 3 23.77 19.81 48.85
CA SER A 3 23.06 20.11 47.62
C SER A 3 24.04 20.66 46.59
N PHE A 4 24.24 19.89 45.53
CA PHE A 4 24.92 20.28 44.30
C PHE A 4 24.02 21.27 43.54
N GLN A 5 24.42 22.53 43.39
CA GLN A 5 23.83 23.39 42.36
C GLN A 5 24.59 23.18 41.05
N LYS A 6 23.92 22.54 40.09
CA LYS A 6 24.39 22.42 38.70
C LYS A 6 24.49 23.82 38.11
N ASN A 7 25.71 24.27 37.88
CA ASN A 7 26.02 25.48 37.15
C ASN A 7 25.65 25.24 35.67
N THR A 8 24.41 25.60 35.30
CA THR A 8 23.93 25.43 33.93
C THR A 8 24.28 26.71 33.18
N ILE A 9 25.32 26.67 32.37
CA ILE A 9 25.63 27.75 31.42
C ILE A 9 24.42 27.85 30.49
N SER A 10 23.58 28.85 30.72
CA SER A 10 22.48 29.22 29.85
C SER A 10 23.12 29.98 28.69
N ILE A 11 23.27 29.31 27.55
CA ILE A 11 23.66 29.96 26.31
C ILE A 11 22.45 30.80 25.90
N PHE A 12 22.44 32.07 26.30
CA PHE A 12 21.46 33.06 25.86
C PHE A 12 21.73 33.37 24.38
N ALA A 13 21.13 32.59 23.48
CA ALA A 13 21.18 32.87 22.05
C ALA A 13 20.23 34.05 21.76
N GLY A 14 20.78 35.19 21.33
CA GLY A 14 19.99 36.28 20.73
C GLY A 14 19.41 35.85 19.38
N CYS A 15 18.46 36.61 18.84
CA CYS A 15 17.99 36.39 17.48
C CYS A 15 19.06 36.87 16.48
N ASP A 16 19.56 35.96 15.64
CA ASP A 16 20.61 36.25 14.66
C ASP A 16 20.16 37.21 13.55
N ASP A 17 18.84 37.32 13.29
CA ASP A 17 18.30 38.14 12.21
C ASP A 17 18.10 39.62 12.61
N CYS A 18 17.56 39.89 13.80
CA CYS A 18 17.33 41.26 14.28
C CYS A 18 18.41 41.74 15.28
N GLY A 19 19.27 40.84 15.75
CA GLY A 19 20.33 41.11 16.72
C GLY A 19 19.83 41.45 18.13
N GLN A 20 18.54 41.25 18.42
CA GLN A 20 17.91 41.55 19.70
C GLN A 20 17.56 40.30 20.49
N TYR A 21 17.35 40.49 21.78
CA TYR A 21 16.87 39.44 22.68
C TYR A 21 15.35 39.48 22.77
N HIS A 22 14.71 38.31 22.62
CA HIS A 22 13.26 38.17 22.70
C HIS A 22 12.89 36.97 23.58
N ASP A 23 11.90 37.14 24.44
CA ASP A 23 11.31 36.04 25.24
C ASP A 23 10.30 35.19 24.42
N SER A 24 10.10 35.53 23.15
CA SER A 24 9.14 34.92 22.23
C SER A 24 9.61 35.07 20.76
N GLU A 25 8.71 34.90 19.78
CA GLU A 25 9.05 35.03 18.36
C GLU A 25 9.55 36.44 18.02
N CYS A 26 10.52 36.54 17.09
CA CYS A 26 11.07 37.82 16.65
C CYS A 26 9.98 38.65 15.94
N PRO A 27 9.68 39.88 16.41
CA PRO A 27 8.64 40.73 15.81
C PRO A 27 8.87 41.03 14.32
N ASP A 28 10.14 41.10 13.89
CA ASP A 28 10.51 41.39 12.50
C ASP A 28 10.38 40.17 11.58
N LEU A 29 10.50 38.96 12.11
CA LEU A 29 10.39 37.72 11.33
C LEU A 29 8.96 37.16 11.35
N GLY A 30 8.18 37.52 12.37
CA GLY A 30 6.86 36.94 12.60
C GLY A 30 6.93 35.44 12.96
N PRO A 31 5.77 34.75 12.95
CA PRO A 31 5.70 33.35 13.33
C PRO A 31 6.41 32.45 12.33
N VAL A 32 7.07 31.40 12.84
CA VAL A 32 7.72 30.40 12.00
C VAL A 32 6.68 29.69 11.13
N VAL A 33 6.83 29.82 9.81
CA VAL A 33 6.02 29.06 8.86
C VAL A 33 6.48 27.61 8.85
N LYS A 34 5.65 26.71 9.38
CA LYS A 34 5.90 25.28 9.37
C LYS A 34 5.23 24.65 8.15
N VAL A 35 6.04 24.11 7.24
CA VAL A 35 5.55 23.25 6.17
C VAL A 35 5.31 21.86 6.74
N LYS A 36 4.11 21.31 6.54
CA LYS A 36 3.79 19.93 6.96
C LYS A 36 4.25 18.97 5.87
N ASP A 37 4.76 17.82 6.29
CA ASP A 37 5.07 16.72 5.38
C ASP A 37 3.82 16.27 4.61
N SER A 38 4.01 15.90 3.35
CA SER A 38 2.96 15.28 2.54
C SER A 38 2.85 13.80 2.87
N PHE A 39 1.62 13.30 2.94
CA PHE A 39 1.40 11.85 3.01
C PHE A 39 1.85 11.19 1.70
N VAL A 40 2.73 10.19 1.82
CA VAL A 40 3.16 9.37 0.68
C VAL A 40 2.43 8.04 0.77
N LEU A 41 1.68 7.71 -0.28
CA LEU A 41 1.05 6.41 -0.42
C LEU A 41 2.11 5.34 -0.71
N SER A 42 1.86 4.12 -0.26
CA SER A 42 2.67 2.96 -0.64
C SER A 42 2.67 2.73 -2.15
N ARG A 43 3.64 1.98 -2.66
CA ARG A 43 3.67 1.59 -4.09
C ARG A 43 2.39 0.85 -4.50
N ALA A 44 1.91 -0.09 -3.68
CA ALA A 44 0.68 -0.81 -3.96
C ALA A 44 -0.52 0.12 -4.10
N ARG A 45 -0.67 1.12 -3.22
CA ARG A 45 -1.79 2.06 -3.27
C ARG A 45 -1.67 3.04 -4.43
N SER A 46 -0.46 3.54 -4.71
CA SER A 46 -0.20 4.51 -5.76
C SER A 46 -0.31 3.93 -7.18
N SER A 47 -0.14 2.61 -7.33
CA SER A 47 -0.25 1.92 -8.61
C SER A 47 -1.69 1.53 -8.98
N LEU A 48 -2.68 1.88 -8.15
CA LEU A 48 -4.09 1.58 -8.40
C LEU A 48 -4.60 2.35 -9.63
N PRO A 49 -5.18 1.67 -10.65
CA PRO A 49 -5.79 2.33 -11.79
C PRO A 49 -6.98 3.22 -11.40
N ASP A 50 -7.15 4.35 -12.08
CA ASP A 50 -8.23 5.34 -11.83
C ASP A 50 -9.66 4.77 -11.95
N SER A 51 -9.81 3.64 -12.66
CA SER A 51 -11.10 2.93 -12.77
C SER A 51 -11.48 2.16 -11.49
N LEU A 52 -10.60 2.13 -10.49
CA LEU A 52 -10.73 1.37 -9.25
C LEU A 52 -10.61 2.29 -8.02
N GLU A 53 -11.14 1.82 -6.89
CA GLU A 53 -11.06 2.53 -5.61
C GLU A 53 -10.85 1.54 -4.46
N ILE A 54 -10.02 1.90 -3.48
CA ILE A 54 -9.88 1.12 -2.24
C ILE A 54 -10.90 1.65 -1.23
N LYS A 55 -11.80 0.78 -0.74
CA LYS A 55 -12.78 1.13 0.29
C LYS A 55 -12.71 0.23 1.50
N LYS A 56 -13.01 0.81 2.66
CA LYS A 56 -13.27 0.06 3.90
C LYS A 56 -14.63 -0.64 3.80
N ILE A 57 -14.62 -1.94 4.05
CA ILE A 57 -15.79 -2.82 4.11
C ILE A 57 -16.24 -3.00 5.56
N SER A 58 -15.28 -3.09 6.48
CA SER A 58 -15.49 -3.08 7.93
C SER A 58 -14.30 -2.41 8.64
N HIS A 59 -14.32 -2.34 9.97
CA HIS A 59 -13.33 -1.61 10.78
C HIS A 59 -11.87 -1.91 10.43
N GLU A 60 -11.54 -3.12 9.99
CA GLU A 60 -10.17 -3.56 9.68
C GLU A 60 -10.01 -4.18 8.29
N VAL A 61 -11.05 -4.09 7.45
CA VAL A 61 -11.09 -4.81 6.18
C VAL A 61 -11.29 -3.83 5.05
N GLU A 62 -10.27 -3.71 4.21
CA GLU A 62 -10.34 -2.99 2.94
C GLU A 62 -10.53 -3.96 1.76
N GLY A 63 -11.01 -3.43 0.65
CA GLY A 63 -11.06 -4.13 -0.62
C GLY A 63 -11.02 -3.16 -1.80
N VAL A 64 -10.64 -3.68 -2.96
CA VAL A 64 -10.61 -2.96 -4.22
C VAL A 64 -11.98 -3.06 -4.89
N PHE A 65 -12.54 -1.92 -5.27
CA PHE A 65 -13.82 -1.81 -5.95
C PHE A 65 -13.61 -1.31 -7.36
N VAL A 66 -14.33 -1.89 -8.32
CA VAL A 66 -14.44 -1.31 -9.66
C VAL A 66 -15.48 -0.17 -9.65
N LEU A 67 -15.14 0.95 -10.26
CA LEU A 67 -16.04 2.12 -10.39
C LEU A 67 -16.86 2.07 -11.67
N THR A 68 -16.30 1.47 -12.71
CA THR A 68 -16.91 1.34 -14.03
C THR A 68 -17.47 -0.05 -14.27
N GLN A 69 -18.16 -0.25 -15.39
CA GLN A 69 -18.61 -1.58 -15.82
C GLN A 69 -17.42 -2.53 -16.01
N LEU A 70 -17.52 -3.76 -15.48
CA LEU A 70 -16.59 -4.84 -15.80
C LEU A 70 -16.99 -5.52 -17.09
N VAL A 71 -16.09 -5.45 -18.08
CA VAL A 71 -16.17 -6.24 -19.30
C VAL A 71 -15.47 -7.57 -19.05
N LYS A 72 -16.07 -8.68 -19.49
CA LYS A 72 -15.46 -10.01 -19.38
C LYS A 72 -14.17 -10.06 -20.19
N ARG A 73 -13.15 -10.77 -19.70
CA ARG A 73 -11.81 -10.86 -20.32
C ARG A 73 -10.98 -9.57 -20.29
N THR A 74 -11.35 -8.60 -19.47
CA THR A 74 -10.41 -7.54 -19.04
C THR A 74 -9.31 -8.18 -18.19
N GLN A 75 -8.07 -7.99 -18.62
CA GLN A 75 -6.86 -8.48 -17.97
C GLN A 75 -6.21 -7.36 -17.15
N PHE A 76 -5.68 -7.73 -15.98
CA PHE A 76 -4.88 -6.88 -15.12
C PHE A 76 -3.55 -7.59 -14.81
N GLY A 77 -2.45 -6.84 -14.84
CA GLY A 77 -1.14 -7.35 -14.47
C GLY A 77 0.01 -6.85 -15.35
N PRO A 78 1.21 -7.44 -15.17
CA PRO A 78 1.48 -8.59 -14.30
C PRO A 78 1.34 -8.26 -12.81
N PHE A 79 1.11 -9.29 -11.98
CA PHE A 79 1.22 -9.19 -10.52
C PHE A 79 2.67 -8.93 -10.15
N GLU A 80 2.91 -7.85 -9.42
CA GLU A 80 4.25 -7.45 -9.01
C GLU A 80 4.37 -7.55 -7.51
N ALA A 81 5.34 -8.35 -7.07
CA ALA A 81 5.77 -8.50 -5.70
C ALA A 81 7.15 -9.16 -5.68
N LYS A 82 7.82 -9.15 -4.53
CA LYS A 82 9.09 -9.85 -4.36
C LYS A 82 8.90 -11.36 -4.56
N ARG A 83 9.81 -11.97 -5.32
CA ARG A 83 9.79 -13.41 -5.62
C ARG A 83 10.69 -14.17 -4.65
N VAL A 84 10.16 -15.21 -4.02
CA VAL A 84 10.88 -16.02 -3.02
C VAL A 84 10.66 -17.51 -3.24
N ALA A 85 11.67 -18.33 -2.95
CA ALA A 85 11.54 -19.79 -3.02
C ALA A 85 10.62 -20.34 -1.91
N LYS A 86 10.62 -19.70 -0.74
CA LYS A 86 9.79 -20.07 0.41
C LYS A 86 9.35 -18.82 1.15
N LEU A 87 8.05 -18.74 1.48
CA LEU A 87 7.51 -17.70 2.34
C LEU A 87 7.82 -18.02 3.80
N GLU A 88 8.16 -17.00 4.60
CA GLU A 88 8.31 -17.15 6.05
C GLU A 88 6.99 -17.53 6.72
N LYS A 89 5.89 -16.96 6.21
CA LYS A 89 4.52 -17.26 6.64
C LYS A 89 3.64 -17.47 5.42
N GLU A 90 3.22 -18.71 5.18
CA GLU A 90 2.22 -18.97 4.14
C GLU A 90 0.86 -18.43 4.57
N MET A 91 0.25 -17.66 3.66
CA MET A 91 -1.14 -17.22 3.78
C MET A 91 -2.08 -18.26 3.17
N THR A 92 -3.34 -18.28 3.61
CA THR A 92 -4.41 -19.14 3.05
C THR A 92 -4.55 -18.98 1.54
N PHE A 93 -4.21 -17.81 0.99
CA PHE A 93 -4.19 -17.55 -0.43
C PHE A 93 -2.86 -16.89 -0.82
N SER A 94 -1.90 -17.68 -1.31
CA SER A 94 -0.56 -17.21 -1.72
C SER A 94 -0.31 -17.50 -3.20
N LEU A 95 -0.09 -16.47 -4.01
CA LEU A 95 0.17 -16.61 -5.44
C LEU A 95 1.56 -17.23 -5.68
N LYS A 96 1.62 -18.14 -6.66
CA LYS A 96 2.85 -18.87 -7.02
C LYS A 96 2.93 -19.01 -8.54
N ILE A 97 4.17 -19.03 -9.06
CA ILE A 97 4.47 -19.46 -10.43
C ILE A 97 5.13 -20.84 -10.42
N PHE A 98 4.80 -21.64 -11.42
CA PHE A 98 5.35 -22.95 -11.68
C PHE A 98 6.24 -22.86 -12.91
N GLN A 99 7.56 -22.98 -12.73
CA GLN A 99 8.52 -22.90 -13.82
C GLN A 99 8.68 -24.26 -14.52
N LYS A 100 9.20 -24.22 -15.75
CA LYS A 100 9.36 -25.41 -16.61
C LYS A 100 10.31 -26.47 -16.04
N ASP A 101 11.25 -26.05 -15.20
CA ASP A 101 12.21 -26.90 -14.49
C ASP A 101 11.64 -27.53 -13.20
N GLY A 102 10.36 -27.28 -12.90
CA GLY A 102 9.70 -27.75 -11.69
C GLY A 102 9.91 -26.85 -10.47
N LEU A 103 10.63 -25.73 -10.60
CA LEU A 103 10.75 -24.77 -9.52
C LEU A 103 9.43 -24.03 -9.29
N VAL A 104 9.04 -23.94 -8.02
CA VAL A 104 7.89 -23.14 -7.58
C VAL A 104 8.42 -21.89 -6.91
N VAL A 105 7.96 -20.73 -7.39
CA VAL A 105 8.33 -19.43 -6.82
C VAL A 105 7.07 -18.77 -6.27
N SER A 106 7.11 -18.37 -5.01
CA SER A 106 6.02 -17.66 -4.35
C SER A 106 6.24 -16.16 -4.43
N PHE A 107 5.14 -15.41 -4.40
CA PHE A 107 5.20 -13.96 -4.24
C PHE A 107 5.05 -13.57 -2.77
N ASP A 108 5.96 -12.75 -2.26
CA ASP A 108 5.95 -12.19 -0.92
C ASP A 108 5.19 -10.85 -0.92
N THR A 109 4.02 -10.86 -0.27
CA THR A 109 3.11 -9.72 -0.16
C THR A 109 3.10 -9.12 1.24
N SER A 110 4.18 -9.29 2.01
CA SER A 110 4.30 -8.76 3.38
C SER A 110 4.48 -7.24 3.43
N ASN A 111 4.94 -6.62 2.34
CA ASN A 111 5.21 -5.20 2.25
C ASN A 111 4.48 -4.56 1.05
N GLU A 112 3.64 -3.55 1.31
CA GLU A 112 2.91 -2.81 0.26
C GLU A 112 3.85 -2.04 -0.68
N ASP A 113 5.05 -1.65 -0.22
CA ASP A 113 6.01 -0.90 -1.04
C ASP A 113 6.72 -1.75 -2.09
N ASP A 114 6.75 -3.07 -1.89
CA ASP A 114 7.34 -4.02 -2.83
C ASP A 114 6.31 -4.59 -3.83
N CYS A 115 5.04 -4.20 -3.69
CA CYS A 115 3.94 -4.77 -4.46
C CYS A 115 3.25 -3.74 -5.37
N ASN A 116 2.46 -4.22 -6.33
CA ASN A 116 1.45 -3.37 -6.99
C ASN A 116 0.06 -3.56 -6.36
N TRP A 117 -0.89 -2.73 -6.79
CA TRP A 117 -2.26 -2.69 -6.26
C TRP A 117 -2.99 -4.04 -6.22
N MET A 118 -2.58 -4.99 -7.06
CA MET A 118 -3.19 -6.31 -7.14
C MET A 118 -3.05 -7.10 -5.84
N MET A 119 -2.07 -6.79 -4.99
CA MET A 119 -1.95 -7.42 -3.65
C MET A 119 -3.12 -7.08 -2.72
N LEU A 120 -3.85 -5.99 -3.00
CA LEU A 120 -4.98 -5.51 -2.20
C LEU A 120 -6.30 -6.18 -2.61
N VAL A 121 -6.29 -6.97 -3.69
CA VAL A 121 -7.46 -7.72 -4.15
C VAL A 121 -7.72 -8.89 -3.20
N ARG A 122 -8.98 -9.03 -2.76
CA ARG A 122 -9.33 -10.07 -1.79
C ARG A 122 -9.51 -11.43 -2.45
N PRO A 123 -9.15 -12.52 -1.77
CA PRO A 123 -9.60 -13.85 -2.15
C PRO A 123 -11.12 -13.94 -2.05
N ALA A 124 -11.78 -14.58 -3.02
CA ALA A 124 -13.21 -14.82 -2.97
C ALA A 124 -13.53 -15.92 -1.94
N THR A 125 -14.39 -15.61 -0.98
CA THR A 125 -14.86 -16.56 0.04
C THR A 125 -16.04 -17.41 -0.44
N ASP A 126 -16.72 -16.99 -1.50
CA ASP A 126 -17.89 -17.66 -2.11
C ASP A 126 -17.86 -17.46 -3.63
N TYR A 127 -18.28 -18.49 -4.38
CA TYR A 127 -18.40 -18.47 -5.84
C TYR A 127 -19.34 -17.36 -6.35
N LYS A 128 -20.35 -16.98 -5.55
CA LYS A 128 -21.30 -15.92 -5.92
C LYS A 128 -20.66 -14.54 -6.04
N HIS A 129 -19.60 -14.31 -5.26
CA HIS A 129 -18.88 -13.04 -5.20
C HIS A 129 -17.64 -13.04 -6.12
N GLN A 130 -17.20 -14.20 -6.62
CA GLN A 130 -16.09 -14.30 -7.54
C GLN A 130 -16.37 -13.49 -8.81
N ASN A 131 -15.40 -12.68 -9.22
CA ASN A 131 -15.43 -11.96 -10.50
C ASN A 131 -14.06 -11.83 -11.16
N LEU A 132 -12.99 -12.22 -10.45
CA LEU A 132 -11.63 -12.32 -10.98
C LEU A 132 -11.10 -13.75 -10.88
N THR A 133 -10.23 -14.08 -11.82
CA THR A 133 -9.49 -15.34 -11.89
C THR A 133 -8.01 -15.03 -12.09
N ALA A 134 -7.15 -15.56 -11.22
CA ALA A 134 -5.70 -15.52 -11.35
C ALA A 134 -5.21 -16.67 -12.23
N TYR A 135 -4.35 -16.38 -13.20
CA TYR A 135 -3.72 -17.40 -14.02
C TYR A 135 -2.27 -17.03 -14.32
N GLN A 136 -1.45 -18.06 -14.55
CA GLN A 136 -0.07 -17.89 -14.97
C GLN A 136 0.00 -17.78 -16.49
N GLN A 137 0.78 -16.82 -16.97
CA GLN A 137 1.21 -16.71 -18.36
C GLN A 137 2.71 -16.48 -18.35
N ASP A 138 3.45 -17.39 -18.99
CA ASP A 138 4.91 -17.46 -18.91
C ASP A 138 5.40 -17.51 -17.45
N ASN A 139 6.17 -16.51 -17.02
CA ASN A 139 6.71 -16.40 -15.67
C ASN A 139 5.97 -15.38 -14.80
N ASP A 140 4.77 -14.96 -15.20
CA ASP A 140 4.00 -13.92 -14.52
C ASP A 140 2.57 -14.37 -14.20
N ILE A 141 1.94 -13.70 -13.23
CA ILE A 141 0.54 -13.92 -12.86
C ILE A 141 -0.29 -12.73 -13.33
N TYR A 142 -1.44 -13.01 -13.93
CA TYR A 142 -2.41 -12.01 -14.36
C TYR A 142 -3.78 -12.31 -13.77
N PHE A 143 -4.60 -11.28 -13.57
CA PHE A 143 -5.99 -11.44 -13.19
C PHE A 143 -6.87 -11.14 -14.39
N THR A 144 -7.83 -12.01 -14.68
CA THR A 144 -8.87 -11.74 -15.69
C THR A 144 -10.24 -11.70 -15.05
N THR A 145 -11.08 -10.80 -15.56
CA THR A 145 -12.51 -10.79 -15.24
C THR A 145 -13.20 -12.02 -15.81
N SER A 146 -13.92 -12.74 -14.96
CA SER A 146 -14.66 -13.96 -15.32
C SER A 146 -16.15 -13.70 -15.58
N GLN A 147 -16.68 -12.56 -15.12
CA GLN A 147 -18.09 -12.19 -15.21
C GLN A 147 -18.25 -10.72 -15.65
N VAL A 148 -19.35 -10.41 -16.34
CA VAL A 148 -19.77 -9.02 -16.59
C VAL A 148 -20.52 -8.51 -15.37
N ARG A 149 -20.20 -7.29 -14.91
CA ARG A 149 -20.95 -6.60 -13.83
C ARG A 149 -21.24 -5.17 -14.24
N THR A 150 -22.49 -4.76 -14.10
CA THR A 150 -23.00 -3.42 -14.47
C THR A 150 -23.06 -2.45 -13.31
N GLN A 151 -22.75 -2.91 -12.09
CA GLN A 151 -22.70 -2.09 -10.88
C GLN A 151 -21.33 -2.19 -10.23
N PRO A 152 -20.90 -1.17 -9.46
CA PRO A 152 -19.69 -1.24 -8.66
C PRO A 152 -19.68 -2.51 -7.81
N ALA A 153 -18.57 -3.23 -7.88
CA ALA A 153 -18.42 -4.50 -7.20
C ALA A 153 -17.02 -4.59 -6.59
N ILE A 154 -16.93 -5.28 -5.46
CA ILE A 154 -15.64 -5.64 -4.89
C ILE A 154 -14.95 -6.68 -5.77
N PHE A 155 -13.65 -6.51 -6.01
CA PHE A 155 -12.81 -7.51 -6.66
C PHE A 155 -12.53 -8.68 -5.72
N CYS A 156 -12.95 -9.86 -6.17
CA CYS A 156 -12.83 -11.12 -5.44
C CYS A 156 -12.18 -12.16 -6.37
N LEU A 157 -10.99 -12.61 -5.97
CA LEU A 157 -10.07 -13.43 -6.76
C LEU A 157 -10.11 -14.91 -6.38
N GLN A 158 -10.00 -15.79 -7.37
CA GLN A 158 -9.69 -17.21 -7.17
C GLN A 158 -8.67 -17.67 -8.21
N TYR A 159 -8.07 -18.86 -8.02
CA TYR A 159 -7.25 -19.49 -9.05
C TYR A 159 -8.08 -19.89 -10.27
N GLY A 160 -7.49 -19.75 -11.45
CA GLY A 160 -7.99 -20.36 -12.68
C GLY A 160 -7.87 -21.87 -12.62
N GLN A 161 -8.87 -22.55 -13.19
CA GLN A 161 -8.80 -23.98 -13.49
C GLN A 161 -7.86 -24.23 -14.67
#